data_AF-A0A7X6PYV6-F1
#
_entry.id   AF-A0A7X6PYV6-F1
#
_cell.length_a   1.000
_cell.length_b   1.000
_cell.length_c   1.000
_cell.angle_alpha   90.00
_cell.angle_beta   90.00
_cell.angle_gamma   90.00
#
_symmetry.space_group_name_H-M   'P 1'
#
loop_
_entity.id
_entity.type
_entity.pdbx_description
1 polymer ?
#
loop_
_entity_poly.entity_id
_entity_poly.type
_entity_poly.pdbx_seq_one_letter_code
_entity_poly.pdbx_strand_id
1 'polypeptide(L)' 'MEMLGHSFFIFTDEETEAIAVVYKRHDGGYGLLETVFE' A
#
# COMPACT_ATOMS: atom_id res chain seq x y z
N MET A 1 -4.54 -6.30 -5.50
CA MET A 1 -4.53 -7.16 -4.29
C MET A 1 -5.34 -8.42 -4.52
N GLU A 2 -6.67 -8.34 -4.49
CA GLU A 2 -7.55 -9.53 -4.53
C GLU A 2 -7.50 -10.31 -5.86
N MET A 3 -7.38 -9.61 -7.00
CA MET A 3 -7.31 -10.29 -8.32
C MET A 3 -5.98 -11.02 -8.60
N LEU A 4 -4.93 -10.72 -7.83
CA LEU A 4 -3.64 -11.41 -7.94
C LEU A 4 -3.42 -12.41 -6.77
N GLY A 5 -4.29 -12.42 -5.77
CA GLY A 5 -4.09 -13.19 -4.54
C GLY A 5 -2.98 -12.66 -3.62
N HIS A 6 -2.59 -11.39 -3.77
CA HIS A 6 -1.53 -10.79 -2.95
C HIS A 6 -2.09 -10.14 -1.68
N SER A 7 -1.37 -10.30 -0.56
CA SER A 7 -1.70 -9.70 0.74
C SER A 7 -1.12 -8.28 0.92
N PHE A 8 -0.23 -7.85 0.03
CA PHE A 8 0.32 -6.48 -0.03
C PHE A 8 0.67 -6.11 -1.48
N PHE A 9 0.69 -4.82 -1.78
CA PHE A 9 1.06 -4.26 -3.08
C PHE A 9 1.84 -2.96 -2.89
N ILE A 10 2.94 -2.82 -3.63
CA ILE A 10 3.83 -1.66 -3.59
C ILE A 10 3.65 -0.90 -4.89
N PHE A 11 3.52 0.42 -4.81
CA PHE A 11 3.33 1.30 -5.96
C PHE A 11 3.97 2.67 -5.71
N THR A 12 4.13 3.44 -6.78
CA THR A 12 4.45 4.87 -6.69
C THR A 12 3.15 5.64 -6.72
N ASP A 13 2.92 6.49 -5.73
CA ASP A 13 1.74 7.33 -5.63
C ASP A 13 1.81 8.49 -6.64
N GLU A 14 0.69 8.83 -7.28
CA GLU A 14 0.68 9.82 -8.37
C GLU A 14 0.70 11.27 -7.90
N GLU A 15 0.24 11.53 -6.66
CA GLU A 15 0.17 12.88 -6.11
C GLU A 15 1.49 13.26 -5.45
N THR A 16 2.11 12.31 -4.77
CA THR A 16 3.34 12.53 -3.99
C THR A 16 4.62 12.08 -4.70
N GLU A 17 4.50 11.31 -5.79
CA GLU A 17 5.60 10.60 -6.46
C GLU A 17 6.41 9.69 -5.50
N ALA A 18 5.86 9.39 -4.32
CA ALA A 18 6.51 8.63 -3.28
C ALA A 18 6.16 7.14 -3.37
N ILE A 19 6.97 6.29 -2.72
CA ILE A 19 6.67 4.86 -2.63
C ILE A 19 5.60 4.65 -1.55
N ALA A 20 4.53 3.96 -1.92
CA ALA A 20 3.45 3.58 -1.03
C ALA A 20 3.21 2.07 -1.05
N VAL A 21 2.71 1.54 0.07
CA VAL A 21 2.39 0.13 0.26
C VAL A 21 0.98 -0.01 0.81
N VAL A 22 0.09 -0.64 0.04
CA VAL A 22 -1.22 -1.06 0.55
C VAL A 22 -1.14 -2.52 1.00
N TYR A 23 -1.71 -2.84 2.17
CA TYR A 23 -1.70 -4.19 2.73
C TYR A 23 -3.04 -4.56 3.38
N LYS A 24 -3.37 -5.86 3.41
CA LYS A 24 -4.56 -6.38 4.10
C LYS A 24 -4.22 -6.61 5.57
N ARG A 25 -5.01 -6.04 6.48
CA ARG A 25 -4.77 -6.21 7.92
C ARG A 25 -5.33 -7.54 8.41
N HIS A 26 -4.71 -8.09 9.46
CA HIS A 26 -5.16 -9.34 10.09
C HIS A 26 -6.52 -9.21 10.78
N ASP A 27 -6.85 -8.03 11.31
CA ASP A 27 -8.13 -7.72 11.95
C ASP A 27 -9.22 -7.28 10.94
N GLY A 28 -8.90 -7.31 9.64
CA GLY A 28 -9.78 -6.90 8.56
C GLY A 28 -9.50 -5.47 8.07
N GLY A 29 -10.01 -5.16 6.88
CA GLY A 29 -9.74 -3.89 6.20
C GLY A 29 -8.33 -3.79 5.60
N TYR A 30 -7.96 -2.56 5.23
CA TYR A 30 -6.72 -2.25 4.54
C TYR A 30 -5.93 -1.21 5.32
N GLY A 31 -4.60 -1.31 5.24
CA GLY A 31 -3.67 -0.29 5.69
C GLY A 31 -2.88 0.28 4.51
N LEU A 32 -2.45 1.53 4.66
CA LEU A 32 -1.56 2.22 3.74
C LEU A 32 -0.31 2.65 4.52
N LEU A 33 0.87 2.36 3.98
CA LEU A 33 2.14 2.91 4.43
C LEU A 33 2.69 3.80 3.33
N GLU A 34 3.11 5.01 3.68
CA GLU A 34 3.68 5.99 2.75
C GLU A 34 5.09 6.33 3.21
N THR A 35 6.03 6.42 2.27
CA THR A 35 7.36 6.95 2.57
C THR A 35 7.31 8.46 2.56
N VAL A 36 7.50 9.08 3.72
CA VAL A 36 7.73 10.52 3.84
C VAL A 36 9.22 10.78 3.99
N PHE A 37 9.76 11.67 3.16
CA PHE A 37 11.11 12.21 3.31
C PHE A 37 10.96 13.65 3.83
N GLU A 38 11.67 13.97 4.91
CA GLU A 38 11.79 15.34 5.45
C GLU A 38 13.03 16.04 4.89
#